data_AF-A0A3P1Y5Y0-F1
#
_entry.id   AF-A0A3P1Y5Y0-F1
#
_cell.length_a   1.000
_cell.length_b   1.000
_cell.length_c   1.000
_cell.angle_alpha   90.00
_cell.angle_beta   90.00
_cell.angle_gamma   90.00
#
_symmetry.space_group_name_H-M   'P 1'
#
loop_
_entity.id
_entity.type
_entity.pdbx_description
1 polymer ?
#
loop_
_entity_poly.entity_id
_entity_poly.type
_entity_poly.pdbx_seq_one_letter_code
_entity_poly.pdbx_strand_id
1 'polypeptide(L)'
;MTLNACRPQALALPVLPLGLDGWCLRGWQASDAASLHLHINHPDVTRWLGDWMPDEYTMEMAQDWVSGGALAVPGRSWAVAHGAQAVGSAGIHPHGDACNAMIGYWLGRSF
;
A
#
# COMPACT_ATOMS: atom_id res chain seq x y z
N MET A 1 40.14 2.00 -5.23
CA MET A 1 39.30 1.22 -4.30
C MET A 1 37.89 1.77 -4.36
N THR A 2 37.04 1.21 -5.22
CA THR A 2 35.62 1.52 -5.27
C THR A 2 34.92 0.71 -4.17
N LEU A 3 34.42 1.40 -3.15
CA LEU A 3 33.52 0.81 -2.18
C LEU A 3 32.28 0.34 -2.93
N ASN A 4 32.11 -0.97 -3.10
CA ASN A 4 30.81 -1.56 -3.44
C ASN A 4 29.87 -1.23 -2.28
N ALA A 5 29.14 -0.12 -2.40
CA ALA A 5 28.02 0.15 -1.53
C ALA A 5 27.05 -1.03 -1.70
N CYS A 6 26.82 -1.78 -0.62
CA CYS A 6 25.77 -2.77 -0.54
C CYS A 6 24.44 -2.00 -0.65
N ARG A 7 23.97 -1.81 -1.88
CA ARG A 7 22.70 -1.14 -2.13
C ARG A 7 21.62 -2.10 -1.66
N PRO A 8 20.78 -1.77 -0.66
CA PRO A 8 19.69 -2.63 -0.28
C PRO A 8 18.82 -2.80 -1.52
N GLN A 9 18.77 -4.04 -2.03
CA GLN A 9 17.77 -4.43 -3.00
C GLN A 9 16.42 -4.24 -2.31
N ALA A 10 15.45 -3.62 -2.99
CA ALA A 10 14.10 -3.49 -2.45
C ALA A 10 13.60 -4.90 -2.13
N LEU A 11 13.55 -5.25 -0.84
CA LEU A 11 13.13 -6.56 -0.39
C LEU A 11 11.69 -6.76 -0.86
N ALA A 12 11.45 -7.85 -1.58
CA ALA A 12 10.09 -8.29 -1.87
C ALA A 12 9.36 -8.44 -0.54
N LEU A 13 8.23 -7.75 -0.40
CA LEU A 13 7.42 -7.80 0.82
C LEU A 13 6.96 -9.24 1.05
N PRO A 14 7.08 -9.78 2.28
CA PRO A 14 6.52 -11.07 2.59
C PRO A 14 4.99 -11.00 2.44
N VAL A 15 4.38 -12.12 2.06
CA VAL A 15 2.93 -12.30 2.19
C VAL A 15 2.65 -12.64 3.64
N LEU A 16 1.85 -11.82 4.32
CA LEU A 16 1.48 -12.00 5.71
C LEU A 16 0.01 -12.43 5.80
N PRO A 17 -0.30 -13.66 6.23
CA PRO A 17 -1.69 -14.08 6.42
C PRO A 17 -2.32 -13.30 7.58
N LEU A 18 -3.58 -12.90 7.43
CA LEU A 18 -4.32 -12.17 8.47
C LEU A 18 -5.15 -13.08 9.39
N GLY A 19 -5.04 -14.41 9.24
CA GLY A 19 -5.77 -15.39 10.05
C GLY A 19 -7.25 -15.54 9.68
N LEU A 20 -7.67 -14.96 8.55
CA LEU A 20 -9.00 -15.11 7.96
C LEU A 20 -8.85 -15.68 6.55
N ASP A 21 -9.76 -16.57 6.16
CA ASP A 21 -9.71 -17.22 4.85
C ASP A 21 -9.77 -16.20 3.71
N GLY A 22 -8.81 -16.30 2.80
CA GLY A 22 -8.69 -15.39 1.66
C GLY A 22 -8.02 -14.05 1.97
N TRP A 23 -7.65 -13.76 3.23
CA TRP A 23 -7.07 -12.47 3.63
C TRP A 23 -5.55 -12.51 3.84
N CYS A 24 -4.85 -11.58 3.21
CA CYS A 24 -3.43 -11.36 3.46
C CYS A 24 -2.99 -9.92 3.25
N LEU A 25 -1.83 -9.56 3.82
CA LEU A 25 -1.05 -8.42 3.37
C LEU A 25 -0.03 -8.92 2.36
N ARG A 26 0.10 -8.23 1.24
CA ARG A 26 1.09 -8.56 0.20
C ARG A 26 1.64 -7.30 -0.46
N GLY A 27 2.70 -7.46 -1.25
CA GLY A 27 3.13 -6.40 -2.16
C GLY A 27 2.01 -6.03 -3.14
N TRP A 28 1.99 -4.74 -3.50
CA TRP A 28 1.16 -4.23 -4.59
C TRP A 28 1.55 -4.87 -5.92
N GLN A 29 0.57 -5.08 -6.79
CA GLN A 29 0.73 -5.66 -8.12
C GLN A 29 0.08 -4.74 -9.16
N ALA A 30 0.59 -4.76 -10.40
CA ALA A 30 0.02 -3.94 -11.48
C ALA A 30 -1.49 -4.17 -11.69
N SER A 31 -1.96 -5.41 -11.47
CA SER A 31 -3.37 -5.78 -11.56
C SER A 31 -4.26 -5.14 -10.49
N ASP A 32 -3.69 -4.56 -9.42
CA ASP A 32 -4.42 -3.94 -8.34
C ASP A 32 -4.94 -2.53 -8.68
N ALA A 33 -4.48 -1.92 -9.78
CA ALA A 33 -4.84 -0.54 -10.11
C ALA A 33 -6.37 -0.34 -10.18
N ALA A 34 -7.08 -1.27 -10.82
CA ALA A 34 -8.53 -1.19 -10.96
C ALA A 34 -9.26 -1.31 -9.62
N SER A 35 -8.85 -2.24 -8.75
CA SER A 35 -9.48 -2.42 -7.43
C SER A 35 -9.11 -1.29 -6.47
N LEU A 36 -7.87 -0.82 -6.50
CA LEU A 36 -7.42 0.37 -5.76
C LEU A 36 -8.27 1.57 -6.13
N HIS A 37 -8.35 1.91 -7.42
CA HIS A 37 -9.14 3.03 -7.92
C HIS A 37 -10.62 2.94 -7.50
N LEU A 38 -11.21 1.75 -7.59
CA LEU A 38 -12.61 1.53 -7.17
C LEU A 38 -12.82 1.78 -5.68
N HIS A 39 -11.96 1.22 -4.83
CA HIS A 39 -12.17 1.24 -3.38
C HIS A 39 -11.75 2.55 -2.73
N ILE A 40 -10.66 3.18 -3.18
CA ILE A 40 -10.10 4.40 -2.58
C ILE A 40 -10.98 5.63 -2.80
N ASN A 41 -11.74 5.66 -3.91
CA ASN A 41 -12.65 6.76 -4.28
C ASN A 41 -14.05 6.64 -3.65
N HIS A 42 -14.32 5.60 -2.87
CA HIS A 42 -15.61 5.52 -2.18
C HIS A 42 -15.69 6.63 -1.11
N PRO A 43 -16.73 7.49 -1.06
CA PRO A 43 -16.77 8.64 -0.17
C PRO A 43 -16.59 8.30 1.32
N ASP A 44 -17.16 7.18 1.77
CA ASP A 44 -16.99 6.68 3.15
C ASP A 44 -15.57 6.20 3.47
N VAL A 45 -14.73 5.97 2.46
CA VAL A 45 -13.31 5.63 2.59
C VAL A 45 -12.47 6.90 2.50
N THR A 46 -12.61 7.65 1.41
CA THR A 46 -11.77 8.82 1.09
C THR A 46 -11.76 9.86 2.21
N ARG A 47 -12.92 10.08 2.85
CA ARG A 47 -13.06 11.03 3.97
C ARG A 47 -12.16 10.76 5.19
N TRP A 48 -11.55 9.57 5.29
CA TRP A 48 -10.67 9.17 6.39
C TRP A 48 -9.19 9.08 5.99
N LEU A 49 -8.86 9.20 4.71
CA LEU A 49 -7.48 9.04 4.23
C LEU A 49 -6.60 10.26 4.57
N GLY A 50 -7.21 11.41 4.83
CA GLY A 50 -6.56 12.65 5.27
C GLY A 50 -6.39 13.67 4.15
N ASP A 51 -6.01 14.88 4.54
CA ASP A 51 -6.02 16.08 3.66
C ASP A 51 -5.01 16.05 2.50
N TRP A 52 -4.13 15.04 2.45
CA TRP A 52 -3.17 14.86 1.35
C TRP A 52 -3.78 14.17 0.13
N MET A 53 -4.99 13.60 0.26
CA MET A 53 -5.69 12.99 -0.85
C MET A 53 -6.18 14.05 -1.84
N PRO A 54 -6.04 13.82 -3.15
CA PRO A 54 -6.68 14.67 -4.15
C PRO A 54 -8.21 14.55 -4.08
N ASP A 55 -8.91 15.59 -4.54
CA ASP A 55 -10.38 15.60 -4.65
C ASP A 55 -10.91 14.45 -5.52
N GLU A 56 -10.12 14.04 -6.52
CA GLU A 56 -10.37 12.86 -7.35
C GLU A 56 -9.08 12.04 -7.46
N TYR A 57 -9.13 10.76 -7.08
CA TYR A 57 -8.00 9.84 -7.23
C TYR A 57 -8.13 9.10 -8.56
N THR A 58 -7.39 9.52 -9.57
CA THR A 58 -7.58 9.02 -10.94
C THR A 58 -7.03 7.61 -11.16
N MET A 59 -7.47 6.94 -12.23
CA MET A 59 -6.93 5.64 -12.62
C MET A 59 -5.42 5.68 -12.90
N GLU A 60 -4.92 6.78 -13.47
CA GLU A 60 -3.50 6.99 -13.73
C GLU A 60 -2.71 7.04 -12.41
N MET A 61 -3.21 7.75 -11.40
CA MET A 61 -2.62 7.74 -10.06
C MET A 61 -2.59 6.33 -9.44
N ALA A 62 -3.65 5.54 -9.65
CA ALA A 62 -3.69 4.15 -9.19
C ALA A 62 -2.62 3.29 -9.88
N GLN A 63 -2.47 3.43 -11.21
CA GLN A 63 -1.47 2.72 -12.00
C GLN A 63 -0.04 3.10 -11.59
N ASP A 64 0.21 4.39 -11.39
CA ASP A 64 1.48 4.92 -10.91
C ASP A 64 1.82 4.39 -9.52
N TRP A 65 0.84 4.35 -8.63
CA TRP A 65 1.02 3.82 -7.28
C TRP A 65 1.47 2.36 -7.29
N VAL A 66 0.74 1.49 -8.00
CA VAL A 66 1.02 0.04 -7.99
C VAL A 66 2.28 -0.33 -8.79
N SER A 67 2.70 0.51 -9.73
CA SER A 67 3.87 0.27 -10.59
C SER A 67 5.16 0.94 -10.07
N GLY A 68 5.05 1.98 -9.24
CA GLY A 68 6.21 2.76 -8.79
C GLY A 68 6.06 3.40 -7.41
N GLY A 69 4.89 3.95 -7.07
CA GLY A 69 4.66 4.63 -5.79
C GLY A 69 4.92 3.73 -4.56
N ALA A 70 4.41 2.50 -4.60
CA ALA A 70 4.65 1.51 -3.54
C ALA A 70 6.14 1.11 -3.43
N LEU A 71 6.86 1.11 -4.55
CA LEU A 71 8.29 0.79 -4.59
C LEU A 71 9.17 1.94 -4.04
N ALA A 72 8.68 3.17 -4.09
CA ALA A 72 9.35 4.34 -3.50
C ALA A 72 9.32 4.33 -1.96
N VAL A 73 8.43 3.53 -1.36
CA VAL A 73 8.35 3.26 0.09
C VAL A 73 8.56 1.77 0.39
N PRO A 74 9.73 1.21 -0.01
CA PRO A 74 9.94 -0.23 0.02
C PRO A 74 9.87 -0.75 1.44
N GLY A 75 9.17 -1.87 1.64
CA GLY A 75 9.04 -2.46 2.97
C GLY A 75 8.02 -1.78 3.88
N ARG A 76 7.25 -0.81 3.38
CA ARG A 76 6.40 0.06 4.24
C ARG A 76 4.96 0.19 3.80
N SER A 77 4.58 -0.36 2.65
CA SER A 77 3.22 -0.28 2.11
C SER A 77 2.81 -1.64 1.56
N TRP A 78 1.74 -2.19 2.11
CA TRP A 78 1.13 -3.44 1.69
C TRP A 78 -0.25 -3.18 1.10
N ALA A 79 -0.60 -3.93 0.07
CA ALA A 79 -1.98 -4.13 -0.29
C ALA A 79 -2.64 -5.03 0.76
N VAL A 80 -3.79 -4.61 1.29
CA VAL A 80 -4.70 -5.51 2.01
C VAL A 80 -5.48 -6.25 0.94
N ALA A 81 -5.28 -7.56 0.83
CA ALA A 81 -5.86 -8.37 -0.23
C ALA A 81 -6.90 -9.36 0.30
N HIS A 82 -7.98 -9.50 -0.46
CA HIS A 82 -8.97 -10.56 -0.31
C HIS A 82 -9.06 -11.34 -1.63
N GLY A 83 -8.59 -12.59 -1.62
CA GLY A 83 -8.39 -13.38 -2.83
C GLY A 83 -7.33 -12.74 -3.75
N ALA A 84 -7.70 -12.47 -5.01
CA ALA A 84 -6.80 -11.87 -5.99
C ALA A 84 -6.78 -10.33 -5.95
N GLN A 85 -7.72 -9.69 -5.25
CA GLN A 85 -7.95 -8.25 -5.34
C GLN A 85 -7.33 -7.50 -4.15
N ALA A 86 -6.72 -6.35 -4.41
CA ALA A 86 -6.39 -5.39 -3.37
C ALA A 86 -7.64 -4.58 -2.98
N VAL A 87 -8.06 -4.72 -1.74
CA VAL A 87 -9.28 -4.11 -1.18
C VAL A 87 -8.98 -3.00 -0.19
N GLY A 88 -7.71 -2.72 0.07
CA GLY A 88 -7.26 -1.69 1.00
C GLY A 88 -5.75 -1.56 1.02
N SER A 89 -5.25 -0.82 1.99
CA SER A 89 -3.81 -0.63 2.21
C SER A 89 -3.48 -0.69 3.70
N ALA A 90 -2.29 -1.17 4.02
CA ALA A 90 -1.68 -1.06 5.34
C ALA A 90 -0.26 -0.53 5.19
N GLY A 91 0.11 0.47 5.99
CA GLY A 91 1.40 1.15 5.88
C GLY A 91 2.06 1.41 7.22
N ILE A 92 3.39 1.48 7.20
CA ILE A 92 4.24 1.79 8.35
C ILE A 92 5.01 3.08 8.07
N HIS A 93 4.89 4.05 8.96
CA HIS A 93 5.54 5.36 8.86
C HIS A 93 6.46 5.57 10.07
N PRO A 94 7.77 5.30 9.96
CA PRO A 94 8.74 5.56 11.01
C PRO A 94 8.79 7.05 11.37
N HIS A 95 8.99 7.37 12.66
CA HIS A 95 9.14 8.75 13.11
C HIS A 95 10.61 9.10 13.33
N GLY A 96 11.27 9.56 12.27
CA GLY A 96 12.70 9.91 12.31
C GLY A 96 13.54 8.72 12.77
N ASP A 97 14.46 8.98 13.69
CA ASP A 97 15.38 7.97 14.25
C ASP A 97 14.83 7.26 15.50
N ALA A 98 13.58 7.55 15.89
CA ALA A 98 12.97 6.90 17.05
C ALA A 98 12.69 5.43 16.75
N CYS A 99 12.79 4.57 17.77
CA CYS A 99 12.37 3.17 17.69
C CYS A 99 10.83 3.03 17.78
N ASN A 100 10.09 3.87 17.07
CA ASN A 100 8.63 3.81 16.98
C ASN A 100 8.17 4.11 15.55
N ALA A 101 6.95 3.69 15.22
CA ALA A 101 6.34 3.96 13.93
C ALA A 101 4.83 4.10 14.08
N MET A 102 4.23 4.91 13.22
CA MET A 102 2.79 4.96 13.04
C MET A 102 2.38 3.86 12.06
N ILE A 103 1.28 3.18 12.38
CA ILE A 103 0.63 2.24 11.47
C ILE A 103 -0.66 2.89 10.99
N GLY A 104 -0.84 2.97 9.68
CA GLY A 104 -2.07 3.44 9.05
C GLY A 104 -2.67 2.32 8.20
N TYR A 105 -3.99 2.26 8.12
CA TYR A 105 -4.68 1.34 7.21
C TYR A 105 -6.02 1.91 6.76
N TRP A 106 -6.52 1.39 5.65
CA TRP A 106 -7.88 1.62 5.17
C TRP A 106 -8.38 0.40 4.41
N LEU A 107 -9.70 0.28 4.32
CA LEU A 107 -10.38 -0.83 3.65
C LEU A 107 -11.55 -0.27 2.82
N GLY A 108 -11.78 -0.87 1.65
CA GLY A 108 -12.91 -0.55 0.79
C GLY A 108 -14.24 -0.83 1.50
N ARG A 109 -15.23 0.03 1.27
CA ARG A 109 -16.51 0.04 2.01
C ARG A 109 -17.26 -1.31 2.07
N SER A 110 -17.10 -2.15 1.05
CA SER A 110 -17.80 -3.44 0.93
C SER A 110 -17.18 -4.59 1.73
N PHE A 111 -16.17 -4.30 2.55
CA PHE A 111 -15.42 -5.26 3.35
C PHE A 111 -15.32 -4.79 4.81
#